data_AF-A0A1G1X2C3-F1
#
_entry.id   AF-A0A1G1X2C3-F1
#
_cell.length_a   1.000
_cell.length_b   1.000
_cell.length_c   1.000
_cell.angle_alpha   90.00
_cell.angle_beta   90.00
_cell.angle_gamma   90.00
#
_symmetry.space_group_name_H-M   'P 1'
#
loop_
_entity.id
_entity.type
_entity.pdbx_description
1 polymer ?
#
loop_
_entity_poly.entity_id
_entity_poly.type
_entity_poly.pdbx_seq_one_letter_code
_entity_poly.pdbx_strand_id
1 'polypeptide(L)'
;MKMLTLAYKDPVLKPYLSQKKGVLTTQEGTVRTYDSTDELIGTYLPILAGKTGYTIQAKENLAILTVGPNGQKIGAVILGSNNRFQDMKTVVEWIWRNYTWP
;
A
#
# COMPACT_ATOMS: atom_id res chain seq x y z
N MET A 1 11.90 1.64 4.37
CA MET A 1 11.08 1.90 3.17
C MET A 1 11.83 1.76 1.83
N LYS A 2 13.02 1.14 1.75
CA LYS A 2 13.78 1.08 0.50
C LYS A 2 13.20 0.10 -0.53
N MET A 3 12.70 -1.05 -0.06
CA MET A 3 12.17 -2.12 -0.91
C MET A 3 10.90 -1.73 -1.67
N LEU A 4 9.89 -1.20 -0.96
CA LEU A 4 8.63 -0.81 -1.62
C LEU A 4 8.83 0.33 -2.62
N THR A 5 9.71 1.28 -2.32
CA THR A 5 10.09 2.34 -3.26
C THR A 5 10.82 1.80 -4.49
N LEU A 6 11.66 0.77 -4.34
CA LEU A 6 12.29 0.10 -5.48
C LEU A 6 11.24 -0.61 -6.34
N ALA A 7 10.33 -1.38 -5.73
CA ALA A 7 9.26 -2.07 -6.43
C ALA A 7 8.30 -1.11 -7.14
N TYR A 8 7.99 0.04 -6.54
CA TYR A 8 7.15 1.07 -7.16
C TYR A 8 7.78 1.69 -8.43
N LYS A 9 9.11 1.68 -8.54
CA LYS A 9 9.83 2.16 -9.73
C LYS A 9 9.87 1.13 -10.85
N ASP A 10 9.59 -0.14 -10.54
CA ASP A 10 9.55 -1.21 -11.52
C ASP A 10 8.27 -1.10 -12.37
N PRO A 11 8.37 -1.03 -13.71
CA PRO A 11 7.21 -0.81 -14.58
C PRO A 11 6.26 -2.02 -14.59
N VAL A 12 6.75 -3.22 -14.28
CA VAL A 12 5.95 -4.44 -14.19
C VAL A 12 5.19 -4.46 -12.87
N LEU A 13 5.84 -4.15 -11.75
CA LEU A 13 5.22 -4.27 -10.43
C LEU A 13 4.27 -3.11 -10.10
N LYS A 14 4.57 -1.89 -10.55
CA LYS A 14 3.81 -0.68 -10.20
C LYS A 14 2.29 -0.80 -10.39
N PRO A 15 1.75 -1.33 -11.51
CA PRO A 15 0.30 -1.48 -11.66
C PRO A 15 -0.30 -2.41 -10.60
N TYR A 16 0.34 -3.55 -10.32
CA TYR A 16 -0.16 -4.52 -9.34
C TYR A 16 -0.14 -4.00 -7.89
N LEU A 17 0.78 -3.09 -7.57
CA LEU A 17 0.88 -2.50 -6.23
C LEU A 17 -0.19 -1.43 -5.95
N SER A 18 -0.85 -0.90 -6.98
CA SER A 18 -1.74 0.28 -6.88
C SER A 18 -3.18 0.00 -7.29
N GLN A 19 -3.44 -1.10 -7.99
CA GLN A 19 -4.76 -1.47 -8.46
C GLN A 19 -5.57 -2.19 -7.39
N LYS A 20 -6.85 -1.82 -7.25
CA LYS A 20 -7.79 -2.50 -6.36
C LYS A 20 -8.18 -3.88 -6.88
N LYS A 21 -8.17 -4.06 -8.20
CA LYS A 21 -8.52 -5.29 -8.89
C LYS A 21 -7.83 -5.34 -10.25
N GLY A 22 -7.70 -6.53 -10.81
CA GLY A 22 -7.15 -6.70 -12.15
C GLY A 22 -7.44 -8.06 -12.75
N VAL A 23 -6.87 -8.29 -13.92
CA VAL A 23 -6.99 -9.52 -14.71
C VAL A 23 -5.59 -10.07 -14.97
N LEU A 24 -5.44 -11.37 -14.84
CA LEU A 24 -4.20 -12.11 -15.08
C LEU A 24 -4.50 -13.26 -16.04
N THR A 25 -3.54 -13.56 -16.90
CA THR A 25 -3.57 -14.76 -17.75
C THR A 25 -2.51 -15.72 -17.24
N THR A 26 -2.89 -16.96 -16.93
CA THR A 26 -1.94 -18.00 -16.52
C THR A 26 -1.05 -18.42 -17.70
N GLN A 27 0.03 -19.13 -17.42
CA GLN A 27 0.92 -19.62 -18.47
C GLN A 27 0.21 -20.58 -19.45
N GLU A 28 -0.83 -21.28 -18.97
CA GLU A 28 -1.69 -22.17 -19.75
C GLU A 28 -2.81 -21.42 -20.50
N GLY A 29 -2.86 -20.08 -20.43
CA GLY A 29 -3.83 -19.25 -21.13
C GLY A 29 -5.16 -19.01 -20.41
N THR A 30 -5.29 -19.45 -19.14
CA THR A 30 -6.53 -19.24 -18.39
C THR A 30 -6.61 -17.80 -17.86
N VAL A 31 -7.72 -17.13 -18.09
CA VAL A 31 -7.96 -15.78 -17.55
C VAL A 31 -8.52 -15.87 -16.13
N ARG A 32 -7.94 -15.10 -15.21
CA ARG A 32 -8.34 -14.98 -13.80
C ARG A 32 -8.47 -13.51 -13.43
N THR A 33 -9.37 -13.21 -12.49
CA THR A 33 -9.43 -11.90 -11.83
C THR A 33 -8.78 -11.99 -10.46
N TYR A 34 -8.29 -10.86 -9.95
CA TYR A 34 -7.83 -10.73 -8.57
C TYR A 34 -8.34 -9.43 -7.96
N ASP A 35 -8.46 -9.43 -6.64
CA ASP A 35 -8.71 -8.25 -5.83
C ASP A 35 -7.53 -8.03 -4.89
N SER A 36 -7.13 -6.77 -4.73
CA SER A 36 -6.13 -6.40 -3.74
C SER A 36 -6.71 -6.51 -2.34
N THR A 37 -5.93 -7.09 -1.45
CA THR A 37 -6.24 -7.12 -0.01
C THR A 37 -6.01 -5.77 0.68
N ASP A 38 -5.43 -4.78 0.00
CA ASP A 38 -5.24 -3.45 0.58
C ASP A 38 -6.53 -2.64 0.47
N GLU A 39 -7.24 -2.54 1.59
CA GLU A 39 -8.53 -1.84 1.70
C GLU A 39 -8.42 -0.32 1.58
N LEU A 40 -7.21 0.25 1.67
CA LEU A 40 -7.00 1.70 1.54
C LEU A 40 -7.01 2.15 0.08
N ILE A 41 -6.86 1.22 -0.88
CA ILE A 41 -6.90 1.56 -2.30
C ILE A 41 -8.32 2.02 -2.69
N GLY A 42 -8.38 3.21 -3.29
CA GLY A 42 -9.64 3.86 -3.69
C GLY A 42 -10.40 4.51 -2.53
N THR A 43 -9.75 4.72 -1.39
CA THR A 43 -10.29 5.52 -0.28
C THR A 43 -9.83 6.97 -0.38
N TYR A 44 -10.04 7.77 0.67
CA TYR A 44 -9.54 9.14 0.74
C TYR A 44 -8.00 9.24 0.81
N LEU A 45 -7.31 8.15 1.21
CA LEU A 45 -5.85 8.09 1.16
C LEU A 45 -5.39 7.79 -0.27
N PRO A 46 -4.59 8.66 -0.91
CA PRO A 46 -4.12 8.44 -2.28
C PRO A 46 -2.93 7.46 -2.30
N ILE A 47 -3.26 6.17 -2.25
CA ILE A 47 -2.27 5.07 -2.27
C ILE A 47 -1.59 4.99 -3.65
N LEU A 48 -0.27 5.11 -3.65
CA LEU A 48 0.60 4.91 -4.83
C LEU A 48 1.07 3.46 -4.98
N ALA A 49 1.28 2.78 -3.86
CA ALA A 49 1.69 1.39 -3.80
C ALA A 49 1.38 0.83 -2.41
N GLY A 50 0.95 -0.43 -2.33
CA GLY A 50 0.63 -1.07 -1.06
C GLY A 50 0.94 -2.56 -1.05
N LYS A 51 1.27 -3.09 0.14
CA LYS A 51 1.35 -4.52 0.37
C LYS A 51 0.97 -4.89 1.80
N THR A 52 0.03 -5.81 1.92
CA THR A 52 -0.39 -6.46 3.17
C THR A 52 0.49 -7.69 3.48
N GLY A 53 0.58 -8.06 4.74
CA GLY A 53 1.16 -9.35 5.16
C GLY A 53 0.55 -9.86 6.46
N TYR A 54 0.34 -11.17 6.58
CA TYR A 54 -0.20 -11.77 7.79
C TYR A 54 0.38 -13.17 8.03
N THR A 55 0.78 -13.42 9.27
CA THR A 55 0.95 -14.77 9.83
C THR A 55 0.51 -14.74 11.29
N ILE A 56 0.30 -15.90 11.91
CA ILE A 56 -0.08 -15.97 13.33
C ILE A 56 0.97 -15.25 14.20
N GLN A 57 2.26 -15.44 13.92
CA GLN A 57 3.37 -14.87 14.69
C GLN A 57 3.62 -13.39 14.36
N ALA A 58 3.40 -12.97 13.11
CA ALA A 58 3.68 -11.60 12.67
C ALA A 58 2.48 -10.66 12.82
N LYS A 59 1.28 -11.21 13.07
CA LYS A 59 0.00 -10.50 13.03
C LYS A 59 -0.17 -9.68 11.75
N GLU A 60 -0.85 -8.54 11.84
CA GLU A 60 -1.18 -7.70 10.71
C GLU A 60 -0.06 -6.71 10.34
N ASN A 61 0.42 -6.79 9.11
CA ASN A 61 1.44 -5.89 8.56
C ASN A 61 0.90 -5.15 7.32
N LEU A 62 1.31 -3.90 7.15
CA LEU A 62 0.98 -3.10 5.98
C LEU A 62 2.13 -2.14 5.65
N ALA A 63 2.59 -2.16 4.40
CA ALA A 63 3.52 -1.16 3.88
C ALA A 63 2.84 -0.40 2.74
N ILE A 64 2.87 0.93 2.79
CA ILE A 64 2.31 1.78 1.72
C ILE A 64 3.28 2.88 1.30
N LEU A 65 3.12 3.32 0.05
CA LEU A 65 3.49 4.64 -0.42
C LEU A 65 2.20 5.41 -0.69
N THR A 66 2.10 6.64 -0.21
CA THR A 66 0.96 7.54 -0.40
C THR A 66 1.46 8.95 -0.70
N VAL A 67 0.56 9.79 -1.19
CA VAL A 67 0.81 11.23 -1.34
C VAL A 67 0.05 12.00 -0.26
N GLY A 68 0.62 13.07 0.27
CA GLY A 68 -0.07 13.99 1.18
C GLY A 68 -0.73 15.15 0.43
N PRO A 69 -1.48 16.01 1.14
CA PRO A 69 -2.28 17.08 0.53
C PRO A 69 -1.48 18.08 -0.33
N ASN A 70 -0.19 18.28 -0.04
CA ASN A 70 0.69 19.22 -0.75
C ASN A 70 1.63 18.51 -1.75
N GLY A 71 1.34 17.26 -2.11
CA GLY A 71 2.15 16.49 -3.08
C GLY A 71 3.35 15.75 -2.48
N GLN A 72 3.56 15.83 -1.17
CA GLN A 72 4.63 15.09 -0.48
C GLN A 72 4.45 13.57 -0.62
N LYS A 73 5.52 12.83 -0.89
CA LYS A 73 5.47 11.36 -0.91
C LYS A 73 5.80 10.82 0.47
N ILE A 74 4.90 10.03 1.02
CA ILE A 74 5.04 9.44 2.35
C ILE A 74 5.12 7.93 2.16
N GLY A 75 6.07 7.30 2.84
CA GLY A 75 6.12 5.86 2.97
C GLY A 75 6.03 5.44 4.43
N ALA A 76 5.06 4.61 4.76
CA ALA A 76 4.82 4.11 6.11
C ALA A 76 4.74 2.58 6.15
N VAL A 77 5.17 1.99 7.27
CA VAL A 77 5.08 0.55 7.53
C VAL A 77 4.49 0.35 8.93
N ILE A 78 3.45 -0.47 9.01
CA ILE A 78 2.87 -0.98 10.25
C ILE A 78 3.24 -2.46 10.36
N LEU A 79 3.73 -2.88 11.53
CA LEU A 79 4.08 -4.27 11.84
C LEU A 79 3.37 -4.71 13.12
N GLY A 80 2.90 -5.96 13.18
CA GLY A 80 2.39 -6.55 14.42
C GLY A 80 1.06 -5.96 14.91
N SER A 81 0.28 -5.34 14.03
CA SER A 81 -0.98 -4.69 14.38
C SER A 81 -2.12 -5.71 14.58
N ASN A 82 -3.19 -5.27 15.25
CA ASN A 82 -4.49 -5.94 15.27
C ASN A 82 -5.52 -5.25 14.35
N ASN A 83 -5.19 -4.07 13.82
CA ASN A 83 -5.99 -3.29 12.88
C ASN A 83 -5.07 -2.42 12.01
N ARG A 84 -4.37 -3.05 11.06
CA ARG A 84 -3.33 -2.39 10.25
C ARG A 84 -3.82 -1.16 9.49
N PHE A 85 -5.08 -1.16 9.06
CA PHE A 85 -5.63 -0.10 8.22
C PHE A 85 -5.97 1.13 9.04
N GLN A 86 -6.52 0.95 10.24
CA GLN A 86 -6.76 2.08 11.15
C GLN A 86 -5.44 2.69 11.63
N ASP A 87 -4.47 1.85 12.03
CA ASP A 87 -3.15 2.33 12.46
C ASP A 87 -2.44 3.11 11.36
N MET A 88 -2.53 2.63 10.12
CA MET A 88 -1.95 3.30 8.96
C MET A 88 -2.59 4.68 8.72
N LYS A 89 -3.93 4.77 8.79
CA LYS A 89 -4.65 6.05 8.68
C LYS A 89 -4.19 7.02 9.75
N THR A 90 -4.13 6.58 11.00
CA THR A 90 -3.69 7.41 12.13
C THR A 90 -2.27 7.94 11.93
N VAL A 91 -1.31 7.09 11.52
CA VAL A 91 0.08 7.52 11.29
C VAL A 91 0.18 8.51 10.13
N VAL A 92 -0.46 8.21 9.00
CA VAL A 92 -0.40 9.08 7.81
C VAL A 92 -1.05 10.43 8.07
N GLU A 93 -2.22 10.45 8.72
CA GLU A 93 -2.90 11.69 9.07
C GLU A 93 -2.13 12.51 10.09
N TRP A 94 -1.47 11.86 11.06
CA TRP A 94 -0.60 12.56 12.00
C TRP A 94 0.54 13.27 11.25
N ILE A 95 1.17 12.61 10.27
CA ILE A 95 2.21 13.23 9.43
C ILE A 95 1.64 14.43 8.68
N TRP A 96 0.45 14.30 8.08
CA TRP A 96 -0.19 15.40 7.34
C TRP A 96 -0.44 16.64 8.20
N ARG A 97 -0.81 16.45 9.46
CA ARG A 97 -1.16 17.56 10.38
C ARG A 97 0.04 18.19 11.07
N ASN A 98 1.11 17.42 11.29
CA ASN A 98 2.18 17.82 12.20
C ASN A 98 3.55 17.99 11.53
N TYR A 99 3.74 17.48 10.30
CA TYR A 99 5.02 17.58 9.60
C TYR A 99 4.93 18.55 8.42
N THR A 100 5.72 19.62 8.49
CA THR A 100 5.93 20.56 7.38
C THR A 100 7.18 20.14 6.61
N TRP A 101 7.02 19.91 5.31
CA TRP A 101 8.15 19.62 4.42
C TRP A 101 8.86 20.93 4.07
N PRO A 102 10.20 21.00 4.21
CA PRO A 102 10.98 22.16 3.77
C PRO A 102 11.05 22.29 2.25
#